data_AF-A0A4Y4MA91-F1
#
_entry.id   AF-A0A4Y4MA91-F1
#
_cell.length_a   1.000
_cell.length_b   1.000
_cell.length_c   1.000
_cell.angle_alpha   90.00
_cell.angle_beta   90.00
_cell.angle_gamma   90.00
#
_symmetry.space_group_name_H-M   'P 1'
#
loop_
_entity.id
_entity.type
_entity.pdbx_description
1 polymer ?
#
loop_
_entity_poly.entity_id
_entity_poly.type
_entity_poly.pdbx_seq_one_letter_code
_entity_poly.pdbx_strand_id
1 'polypeptide(L)'
;MKTLKNQTLIYDNECPMCNFYSKGFIKCGMLDEDGREAFTEISMRNKILIDFNRAKNEIALVDHNKNEVVYGLDSLLVIIGNSFPLLAKIARKGPLYWFFQKLYSFVSYNRKQIIPSSKDYTEQSCVPDFNLKYRIAYISFVVIFSAYILSEFSLKLDFNLERNFSREFAVCLGQIAWQSLFLKSYLKDKIWDYLGNMMTVSLIGTLLLIPALMTDFHPVFYLIYFGAVVLVMFLEHLRRCRILKLNLLPTISWILFRIIALMIIILTNIKI
;
A
#
# COMPACT_ATOMS: atom_id res chain seq x y z
N MET A 1 17.43 -15.11 17.88
CA MET A 1 17.59 -14.91 16.41
C MET A 1 19.07 -14.81 16.10
N LYS A 2 19.51 -15.17 14.90
CA LYS A 2 20.91 -14.98 14.49
C LYS A 2 21.06 -13.60 13.87
N THR A 3 21.90 -12.77 14.49
CA THR A 3 22.18 -11.42 14.01
C THR A 3 23.13 -11.47 12.83
N LEU A 4 22.76 -10.77 11.76
CA LEU A 4 23.62 -10.55 10.60
C LEU A 4 24.55 -9.39 10.94
N LYS A 5 25.87 -9.64 10.95
CA LYS A 5 26.89 -8.66 11.32
C LYS A 5 27.62 -8.16 10.09
N ASN A 6 28.19 -6.96 10.19
CA ASN A 6 29.01 -6.34 9.13
C ASN A 6 28.23 -6.17 7.81
N GLN A 7 26.92 -5.99 7.89
CA GLN A 7 26.10 -5.66 6.74
C GLN A 7 25.20 -4.48 7.05
N THR A 8 25.10 -3.53 6.13
CA THR A 8 24.29 -2.32 6.31
C THR A 8 23.18 -2.28 5.29
N LEU A 9 21.95 -2.23 5.79
CA LEU A 9 20.75 -2.03 4.98
C LEU A 9 20.55 -0.53 4.73
N ILE A 10 20.66 -0.12 3.47
CA ILE A 10 20.32 1.24 3.04
C ILE A 10 18.79 1.33 2.87
N TYR A 11 18.16 2.24 3.62
CA TYR A 11 16.71 2.41 3.61
C TYR A 11 16.31 3.87 3.36
N ASP A 12 15.14 4.07 2.77
CA ASP A 12 14.53 5.39 2.62
C ASP A 12 13.96 5.86 3.97
N ASN A 13 14.58 6.88 4.57
CA ASN A 13 14.14 7.49 5.83
C ASN A 13 12.85 8.32 5.68
N GLU A 14 12.51 8.73 4.47
CA GLU A 14 11.26 9.44 4.16
C GLU A 14 10.10 8.48 3.91
N CYS A 15 10.35 7.20 3.63
CA CYS A 15 9.31 6.18 3.53
C CYS A 15 9.02 5.56 4.91
N PRO A 16 7.84 5.79 5.51
CA PRO A 16 7.58 5.26 6.84
C PRO A 16 7.52 3.72 6.86
N MET A 17 7.15 3.10 5.73
CA MET A 17 7.24 1.65 5.55
C MET A 17 8.69 1.17 5.68
N CYS A 18 9.62 1.84 5.00
CA CYS A 18 11.05 1.52 5.01
C CYS A 18 11.66 1.68 6.40
N ASN A 19 11.31 2.76 7.08
CA ASN A 19 11.75 3.00 8.44
C ASN A 19 11.20 1.94 9.42
N PHE A 20 9.92 1.56 9.28
CA PHE A 20 9.27 0.58 10.15
C PHE A 20 9.90 -0.80 10.05
N TYR A 21 9.99 -1.38 8.83
CA TYR A 21 10.51 -2.75 8.71
C TYR A 21 12.01 -2.80 9.05
N SER A 22 12.80 -1.80 8.66
CA SER A 22 14.24 -1.78 8.96
C SER A 22 14.48 -1.67 10.47
N LYS A 23 13.64 -0.93 11.21
CA LYS A 23 13.69 -0.88 12.68
C LYS A 23 13.30 -2.22 13.30
N GLY A 24 12.32 -2.91 12.69
CA GLY A 24 11.92 -4.25 13.08
C GLY A 24 13.08 -5.24 13.03
N PHE A 25 13.92 -5.19 11.98
CA PHE A 25 15.09 -6.06 11.87
C PHE A 25 16.11 -5.87 12.99
N ILE A 26 16.34 -4.63 13.43
CA ILE A 26 17.19 -4.32 14.59
C ILE A 26 16.57 -4.88 15.86
N LYS A 27 15.30 -4.52 16.13
CA LYS A 27 14.60 -4.92 17.37
C LYS A 27 14.47 -6.43 17.55
N CYS A 28 14.31 -7.16 16.45
CA CYS A 28 14.24 -8.62 16.48
C CYS A 28 15.63 -9.27 16.56
N GLY A 29 16.72 -8.50 16.47
CA GLY A 29 18.10 -9.00 16.46
C GLY A 29 18.50 -9.69 15.16
N MET A 30 17.84 -9.37 14.03
CA MET A 30 18.19 -9.86 12.70
C MET A 30 19.33 -9.05 12.07
N LEU A 31 19.39 -7.75 12.35
CA LEU A 31 20.49 -6.84 12.02
C LEU A 31 21.14 -6.34 13.32
N ASP A 32 22.41 -5.97 13.26
CA ASP A 32 23.13 -5.26 14.32
C ASP A 32 22.59 -3.82 14.50
N GLU A 33 22.84 -3.18 15.65
CA GLU A 33 22.33 -1.84 15.96
C GLU A 33 22.72 -0.79 14.90
N ASP A 34 23.92 -0.91 14.34
CA ASP A 34 24.45 -0.08 13.24
C ASP A 34 24.13 -0.66 11.84
N GLY A 35 23.27 -1.67 11.76
CA GLY A 35 22.95 -2.44 10.56
C GLY A 35 22.02 -1.76 9.56
N ARG A 36 21.66 -0.50 9.79
CA ARG A 36 20.82 0.30 8.88
C ARG A 36 21.34 1.71 8.74
N GLU A 37 21.30 2.23 7.52
CA GLU A 37 21.74 3.58 7.19
C GLU A 37 20.71 4.27 6.30
N ALA A 38 20.41 5.54 6.59
CA ALA A 38 19.44 6.31 5.83
C ALA A 38 20.03 6.70 4.47
N PHE A 39 19.24 6.55 3.41
CA PHE A 39 19.65 6.88 2.05
C PHE A 39 20.12 8.35 1.90
N THR A 40 19.47 9.30 2.57
CA THR A 40 19.84 10.72 2.55
C THR A 40 21.12 11.03 3.32
N GLU A 41 21.53 10.16 4.24
CA GLU A 41 22.69 10.34 5.13
C GLU A 41 23.76 9.27 4.84
N ILE A 42 23.74 8.70 3.63
CA ILE A 42 24.62 7.60 3.26
C ILE A 42 26.10 8.02 3.32
N SER A 43 26.89 7.22 4.02
CA SER A 43 28.34 7.38 4.12
C SER A 43 29.00 7.30 2.74
N MET A 44 30.11 8.04 2.58
CA MET A 44 30.91 8.03 1.34
C MET A 44 31.32 6.61 0.91
N ARG A 45 31.65 5.75 1.88
CA ARG A 45 32.00 4.35 1.64
C ARG A 45 30.86 3.59 0.95
N ASN A 46 29.66 3.65 1.52
CA ASN A 46 28.51 2.93 0.97
C ASN A 46 28.02 3.56 -0.33
N LYS A 47 28.12 4.89 -0.46
CA LYS A 47 27.77 5.62 -1.68
C LYS A 47 28.56 5.17 -2.91
N ILE A 48 29.82 4.76 -2.74
CA ILE A 48 30.67 4.25 -3.82
C ILE A 48 30.27 2.82 -4.23
N LEU A 49 29.79 2.02 -3.27
CA LEU A 49 29.42 0.61 -3.51
C LEU A 49 28.03 0.46 -4.13
N ILE A 50 27.10 1.36 -3.81
CA ILE A 50 25.73 1.26 -4.29
C ILE A 50 25.53 1.85 -5.69
N ASP A 51 24.70 1.19 -6.48
CA ASP A 51 24.05 1.80 -7.63
C ASP A 51 22.92 2.70 -7.11
N PHE A 52 23.17 4.00 -7.13
CA PHE A 52 22.26 5.01 -6.60
C PHE A 52 20.89 5.01 -7.31
N ASN A 53 20.84 4.71 -8.60
CA ASN A 53 19.58 4.68 -9.35
C ASN A 53 18.78 3.43 -9.03
N ARG A 54 19.46 2.28 -8.96
CA ARG A 54 18.83 1.02 -8.57
C ARG A 54 18.32 1.05 -7.13
N ALA A 55 19.09 1.63 -6.22
CA ALA A 55 18.77 1.75 -4.79
C ALA A 55 17.48 2.57 -4.51
N LYS A 56 17.02 3.38 -5.47
CA LYS A 56 15.72 4.07 -5.38
C LYS A 56 14.54 3.11 -5.48
N ASN A 57 14.64 2.07 -6.30
CA ASN A 57 13.55 1.13 -6.56
C ASN A 57 13.70 -0.17 -5.74
N GLU A 58 14.93 -0.55 -5.45
CA GLU A 58 15.28 -1.77 -4.74
C GLU A 58 16.12 -1.41 -3.51
N ILE A 59 15.73 -1.90 -2.34
CA ILE A 59 16.49 -1.68 -1.12
C ILE A 59 17.88 -2.32 -1.28
N ALA A 60 18.93 -1.68 -0.76
CA ALA A 60 20.31 -2.15 -0.92
C ALA A 60 20.84 -2.67 0.42
N LEU A 61 21.51 -3.81 0.41
CA LEU A 61 22.20 -4.40 1.55
C LEU A 61 23.67 -4.53 1.20
N VAL A 62 24.51 -3.75 1.86
CA VAL A 62 25.96 -3.70 1.66
C VAL A 62 26.62 -4.71 2.58
N ASP A 63 27.41 -5.65 2.03
CA ASP A 63 28.26 -6.55 2.79
C ASP A 63 29.67 -5.95 2.89
N HIS A 64 30.07 -5.54 4.10
CA HIS A 64 31.37 -4.89 4.33
C HIS A 64 32.55 -5.85 4.31
N ASN A 65 32.32 -7.16 4.45
CA ASN A 65 33.40 -8.15 4.40
C ASN A 65 33.80 -8.44 2.94
N LYS A 66 32.81 -8.43 2.04
CA LYS A 66 33.02 -8.74 0.61
C LYS A 66 33.06 -7.50 -0.29
N ASN A 67 32.63 -6.34 0.22
CA ASN A 67 32.35 -5.14 -0.56
C ASN A 67 31.36 -5.41 -1.71
N GLU A 68 30.37 -6.26 -1.47
CA GLU A 68 29.31 -6.60 -2.41
C GLU A 68 27.98 -5.96 -1.97
N VAL A 69 27.11 -5.64 -2.93
CA VAL A 69 25.77 -5.12 -2.64
C VAL A 69 24.72 -6.05 -3.20
N VAL A 70 23.81 -6.47 -2.33
CA VAL A 70 22.62 -7.25 -2.69
C VAL A 70 21.42 -6.31 -2.71
N TYR A 71 20.55 -6.44 -3.71
CA TYR A 71 19.41 -5.56 -3.91
C TYR A 71 18.06 -6.29 -3.81
N GLY A 72 17.03 -5.53 -3.45
CA GLY A 72 15.63 -5.92 -3.63
C GLY A 72 15.18 -7.04 -2.70
N LEU A 73 14.50 -8.03 -3.26
CA LEU A 73 14.05 -9.21 -2.53
C LEU A 73 15.24 -10.00 -1.96
N ASP A 74 16.36 -10.08 -2.69
CA ASP A 74 17.51 -10.83 -2.22
C ASP A 74 18.10 -10.23 -0.93
N SER A 75 18.08 -8.91 -0.77
CA SER A 75 18.48 -8.24 0.47
C SER A 75 17.64 -8.72 1.65
N LEU A 76 16.32 -8.79 1.47
CA LEU A 76 15.41 -9.31 2.50
C LEU A 76 15.66 -10.79 2.78
N LEU A 77 15.89 -11.59 1.74
CA LEU A 77 16.16 -13.03 1.88
C LEU A 77 17.50 -13.31 2.56
N VAL A 78 18.50 -12.44 2.43
CA VAL A 78 19.76 -12.54 3.18
C VAL A 78 19.52 -12.26 4.66
N ILE A 79 18.86 -11.16 5.01
CA ILE A 79 18.56 -10.79 6.41
C ILE A 79 17.69 -11.84 7.09
N ILE A 80 16.54 -12.16 6.49
CA ILE A 80 15.60 -13.12 7.03
C ILE A 80 16.21 -14.53 7.00
N GLY A 81 16.96 -14.87 5.96
CA GLY A 81 17.60 -16.17 5.81
C GLY A 81 18.70 -16.45 6.82
N ASN A 82 19.39 -15.42 7.33
CA ASN A 82 20.35 -15.60 8.41
C ASN A 82 19.68 -16.10 9.70
N SER A 83 18.49 -15.58 10.01
CA SER A 83 17.69 -16.00 11.16
C SER A 83 16.82 -17.24 10.90
N PHE A 84 16.30 -17.39 9.68
CA PHE A 84 15.41 -18.47 9.25
C PHE A 84 15.89 -19.10 7.93
N PRO A 85 16.93 -19.94 7.95
CA PRO A 85 17.56 -20.48 6.74
C PRO A 85 16.61 -21.31 5.87
N LEU A 86 15.73 -22.11 6.52
CA LEU A 86 14.76 -22.94 5.82
C LEU A 86 13.75 -22.10 5.04
N LEU A 87 13.28 -20.99 5.63
CA LEU A 87 12.32 -20.09 5.00
C LEU A 87 12.93 -19.44 3.76
N ALA A 88 14.16 -18.93 3.86
CA ALA A 88 14.86 -18.35 2.70
C ALA A 88 15.12 -19.40 1.61
N LYS A 89 15.50 -20.64 1.98
CA LYS A 89 15.70 -21.74 1.02
C LYS A 89 14.41 -22.08 0.28
N ILE A 90 13.27 -22.10 0.96
CA ILE A 90 11.96 -22.34 0.34
C ILE A 90 11.60 -21.16 -0.58
N ALA A 91 11.73 -19.91 -0.11
CA ALA A 91 11.43 -18.72 -0.88
C ALA A 91 12.27 -18.56 -2.15
N ARG A 92 13.49 -19.13 -2.19
CA ARG A 92 14.38 -19.15 -3.36
C ARG A 92 14.02 -20.23 -4.41
N LYS A 93 13.03 -21.10 -4.17
CA LYS A 93 12.57 -22.06 -5.20
C LYS A 93 11.91 -21.32 -6.36
N GLY A 94 12.25 -21.66 -7.61
CA GLY A 94 11.90 -20.91 -8.82
C GLY A 94 10.48 -20.30 -8.87
N PRO A 95 9.39 -21.09 -8.74
CA PRO A 95 8.03 -20.54 -8.80
C PRO A 95 7.73 -19.56 -7.67
N LEU A 96 8.19 -19.88 -6.46
CA LEU A 96 7.94 -19.08 -5.27
C LEU A 96 8.79 -17.80 -5.26
N TYR A 97 10.05 -17.90 -5.71
CA TYR A 97 10.93 -16.77 -5.89
C TYR A 97 10.36 -15.78 -6.91
N TRP A 98 9.89 -16.29 -8.06
CA TRP A 98 9.21 -15.47 -9.06
C TRP A 98 8.01 -14.73 -8.49
N PHE A 99 7.17 -15.44 -7.71
CA PHE A 99 6.01 -14.83 -7.05
C PHE A 99 6.41 -13.73 -6.07
N PHE A 100 7.36 -14.01 -5.17
CA PHE A 100 7.85 -13.01 -4.21
C PHE A 100 8.53 -11.83 -4.88
N GLN A 101 9.22 -12.04 -6.00
CA GLN A 101 9.83 -10.96 -6.77
C GLN A 101 8.74 -10.02 -7.33
N LYS A 102 7.65 -10.57 -7.87
CA LYS A 102 6.51 -9.76 -8.34
C LYS A 102 5.82 -9.03 -7.20
N LEU A 103 5.63 -9.69 -6.06
CA LEU A 103 5.05 -9.08 -4.87
C LEU A 103 5.95 -7.95 -4.34
N TYR A 104 7.26 -8.16 -4.31
CA TYR A 104 8.24 -7.16 -3.91
C TYR A 104 8.15 -5.93 -4.80
N SER A 105 8.22 -6.11 -6.13
CA SER A 105 8.09 -4.99 -7.07
C SER A 105 6.73 -4.28 -6.93
N PHE A 106 5.64 -5.04 -6.77
CA PHE A 106 4.30 -4.50 -6.58
C PHE A 106 4.22 -3.55 -5.37
N VAL A 107 4.82 -3.95 -4.24
CA VAL A 107 4.87 -3.11 -3.03
C VAL A 107 5.84 -1.95 -3.22
N SER A 108 7.04 -2.19 -3.76
CA SER A 108 8.08 -1.16 -3.88
C SER A 108 7.63 0.01 -4.78
N TYR A 109 7.06 -0.28 -5.95
CA TYR A 109 6.60 0.76 -6.90
C TYR A 109 5.35 1.52 -6.43
N ASN A 110 4.63 1.01 -5.44
CA ASN A 110 3.45 1.67 -4.88
C ASN A 110 3.66 2.14 -3.43
N ARG A 111 4.88 2.06 -2.88
CA ARG A 111 5.14 2.32 -1.45
C ARG A 111 4.72 3.72 -1.00
N LYS A 112 4.89 4.74 -1.85
CA LYS A 112 4.50 6.13 -1.57
C LYS A 112 2.97 6.33 -1.63
N GLN A 113 2.25 5.45 -2.33
CA GLN A 113 0.79 5.43 -2.34
C GLN A 113 0.27 4.65 -1.14
N ILE A 114 0.89 3.52 -0.78
CA ILE A 114 0.49 2.73 0.38
C ILE A 114 0.70 3.54 1.67
N ILE A 115 1.91 4.10 1.85
CA ILE A 115 2.27 4.89 3.02
C ILE A 115 2.91 6.22 2.56
N PRO A 116 2.10 7.27 2.34
CA PRO A 116 2.59 8.56 1.87
C PRO A 116 3.32 9.31 3.00
N SER A 117 4.28 10.13 2.61
CA SER A 117 5.07 10.96 3.52
C SER A 117 4.84 12.44 3.23
N SER A 118 4.90 13.30 4.24
CA SER A 118 4.79 14.76 4.05
C SER A 118 6.12 15.40 3.60
N LYS A 119 7.22 14.64 3.58
CA LYS A 119 8.58 15.13 3.28
C LYS A 119 8.98 14.97 1.82
N ASP A 120 8.09 14.48 0.97
CA ASP A 120 8.38 14.33 -0.45
C ASP A 120 8.67 15.69 -1.10
N TYR A 121 9.59 15.72 -2.08
CA TYR A 121 10.00 16.85 -2.94
C TYR A 121 11.30 17.60 -2.55
N THR A 122 12.39 16.90 -2.21
CA THR A 122 13.75 17.44 -2.41
C THR A 122 14.49 16.61 -3.45
N GLU A 123 15.47 17.18 -4.17
CA GLU A 123 16.25 16.47 -5.21
C GLU A 123 17.06 15.27 -4.66
N GLN A 124 17.20 15.18 -3.34
CA GLN A 124 17.86 14.09 -2.62
C GLN A 124 16.89 12.99 -2.14
N SER A 125 15.58 13.15 -2.36
CA SER A 125 14.57 12.20 -1.92
C SER A 125 14.65 10.88 -2.72
N CYS A 126 14.52 9.76 -2.01
CA CYS A 126 14.48 8.41 -2.59
C CYS A 126 13.09 8.12 -3.20
N VAL A 127 12.76 8.82 -4.28
CA VAL A 127 11.49 8.65 -5.01
C VAL A 127 11.63 7.47 -5.97
N PRO A 128 10.78 6.43 -5.86
CA PRO A 128 10.77 5.33 -6.82
C PRO A 128 10.28 5.82 -8.18
N ASP A 129 10.77 5.20 -9.24
CA ASP A 129 10.33 5.52 -10.59
C ASP A 129 8.85 5.15 -10.78
N PHE A 130 8.09 6.00 -11.45
CA PHE A 130 6.71 5.69 -11.76
C PHE A 130 6.64 4.50 -12.72
N ASN A 131 5.94 3.44 -12.29
CA ASN A 131 5.70 2.27 -13.12
C ASN A 131 4.20 2.03 -13.31
N LEU A 132 3.68 2.38 -14.50
CA LEU A 132 2.27 2.28 -14.84
C LEU A 132 1.74 0.85 -14.70
N LYS A 133 2.53 -0.17 -15.07
CA LYS A 133 2.13 -1.58 -14.99
C LYS A 133 1.82 -1.98 -13.54
N TYR A 134 2.71 -1.63 -12.61
CA TYR A 134 2.49 -1.92 -11.18
C TYR A 134 1.42 -1.03 -10.55
N ARG A 135 1.22 0.19 -11.05
CA ARG A 135 0.12 1.07 -10.61
C ARG A 135 -1.25 0.49 -10.99
N ILE A 136 -1.40 0.05 -12.24
CA ILE A 136 -2.64 -0.60 -12.71
C ILE A 136 -2.86 -1.91 -11.95
N ALA A 137 -1.82 -2.74 -11.78
CA ALA A 137 -1.93 -3.97 -10.99
C ALA A 137 -2.42 -3.69 -9.56
N TYR A 138 -1.90 -2.64 -8.92
CA TYR A 138 -2.32 -2.23 -7.58
C TYR A 138 -3.78 -1.81 -7.53
N ILE A 139 -4.20 -0.94 -8.45
CA ILE A 139 -5.60 -0.50 -8.54
C ILE A 139 -6.53 -1.70 -8.77
N SER A 140 -6.22 -2.57 -9.73
CA SER A 140 -7.03 -3.76 -10.03
C SER A 140 -7.14 -4.71 -8.85
N PHE A 141 -6.03 -4.96 -8.14
CA PHE A 141 -6.03 -5.78 -6.92
C PHE A 141 -7.00 -5.19 -5.88
N VAL A 142 -6.89 -3.90 -5.59
CA VAL A 142 -7.76 -3.27 -4.58
C VAL A 142 -9.22 -3.27 -5.03
N VAL A 143 -9.53 -3.03 -6.31
CA VAL A 143 -10.90 -3.08 -6.82
C VAL A 143 -11.53 -4.45 -6.62
N ILE A 144 -10.85 -5.52 -7.07
CA ILE A 144 -11.38 -6.89 -6.98
C ILE A 144 -11.53 -7.29 -5.52
N PHE A 145 -10.52 -7.03 -4.69
CA PHE A 145 -10.53 -7.39 -3.29
C PHE A 145 -11.61 -6.63 -2.51
N SER A 146 -11.75 -5.32 -2.74
CA SER A 146 -12.77 -4.50 -2.08
C SER A 146 -14.17 -4.91 -2.52
N ALA A 147 -14.39 -5.17 -3.81
CA ALA A 147 -15.67 -5.64 -4.32
C ALA A 147 -16.09 -6.99 -3.71
N TYR A 148 -15.13 -7.90 -3.53
CA TYR A 148 -15.37 -9.19 -2.88
C TYR A 148 -15.77 -9.00 -1.41
N ILE A 149 -14.98 -8.27 -0.61
CA ILE A 149 -15.25 -8.06 0.82
C ILE A 149 -16.56 -7.28 1.03
N LEU A 150 -16.84 -6.24 0.24
CA LEU A 150 -18.10 -5.50 0.32
C LEU A 150 -19.31 -6.39 0.00
N SER A 151 -19.16 -7.31 -0.96
CA SER A 151 -20.21 -8.25 -1.35
C SER A 151 -20.52 -9.26 -0.24
N GLU A 152 -19.50 -9.74 0.48
CA GLU A 152 -19.71 -10.56 1.68
C GLU A 152 -20.31 -9.74 2.83
N PHE A 153 -19.85 -8.50 3.00
CA PHE A 153 -20.32 -7.63 4.08
C PHE A 153 -21.79 -7.20 3.90
N SER A 154 -22.29 -7.12 2.66
CA SER A 154 -23.69 -6.74 2.43
C SER A 154 -24.70 -7.70 3.04
N LEU A 155 -24.34 -8.99 3.19
CA LEU A 155 -25.17 -9.99 3.87
C LEU A 155 -25.37 -9.70 5.35
N LYS A 156 -24.45 -8.96 5.99
CA LYS A 156 -24.51 -8.61 7.41
C LYS A 156 -25.39 -7.38 7.68
N LEU A 157 -25.76 -6.61 6.67
CA LEU A 157 -26.44 -5.31 6.81
C LEU A 157 -27.98 -5.36 6.88
N ASP A 158 -28.61 -6.53 6.70
CA ASP A 158 -30.06 -6.76 6.85
C ASP A 158 -31.00 -5.76 6.10
N PHE A 159 -30.52 -5.19 4.99
CA PHE A 159 -31.30 -4.28 4.14
C PHE A 159 -31.91 -4.99 2.91
N ASN A 160 -32.20 -6.29 3.00
CA ASN A 160 -32.51 -7.13 1.84
C ASN A 160 -31.45 -7.05 0.72
N LEU A 161 -30.21 -6.71 1.09
CA LEU A 161 -29.11 -6.63 0.15
C LEU A 161 -28.51 -8.02 -0.04
N GLU A 162 -28.84 -8.63 -1.17
CA GLU A 162 -28.18 -9.85 -1.58
C GLU A 162 -26.69 -9.61 -1.87
N ARG A 163 -25.91 -10.66 -1.66
CA ARG A 163 -24.52 -10.75 -2.07
C ARG A 163 -24.43 -10.52 -3.58
N ASN A 164 -23.81 -9.41 -3.99
CA ASN A 164 -23.71 -9.06 -5.39
C ASN A 164 -22.32 -8.47 -5.71
N PHE A 165 -21.40 -9.34 -6.13
CA PHE A 165 -20.06 -8.93 -6.52
C PHE A 165 -20.08 -7.92 -7.67
N SER A 166 -20.93 -8.12 -8.69
CA SER A 166 -21.01 -7.26 -9.87
C SER A 166 -21.44 -5.83 -9.50
N ARG A 167 -22.37 -5.67 -8.57
CA ARG A 167 -22.78 -4.36 -8.01
C ARG A 167 -21.58 -3.66 -7.37
N GLU A 168 -20.91 -4.31 -6.42
CA GLU A 168 -19.78 -3.71 -5.71
C GLU A 168 -18.59 -3.41 -6.61
N PHE A 169 -18.34 -4.29 -7.58
CA PHE A 169 -17.31 -4.12 -8.60
C PHE A 169 -17.63 -2.92 -9.49
N ALA A 170 -18.87 -2.77 -9.95
CA ALA A 170 -19.32 -1.63 -10.73
C ALA A 170 -19.23 -0.31 -9.94
N VAL A 171 -19.56 -0.31 -8.65
CA VAL A 171 -19.40 0.87 -7.77
C VAL A 171 -17.91 1.25 -7.64
N CYS A 172 -17.02 0.27 -7.45
CA CYS A 172 -15.59 0.52 -7.34
C CYS A 172 -14.99 1.07 -8.64
N LEU A 173 -15.33 0.49 -9.80
CA LEU A 173 -14.90 1.00 -11.10
C LEU A 173 -15.51 2.36 -11.42
N GLY A 174 -16.80 2.55 -11.12
CA GLY A 174 -17.51 3.81 -11.28
C GLY A 174 -16.85 4.93 -10.48
N GLN A 175 -16.42 4.65 -9.24
CA GLN A 175 -15.71 5.63 -8.41
C GLN A 175 -14.40 6.08 -9.08
N ILE A 176 -13.63 5.15 -9.63
CA ILE A 176 -12.38 5.45 -10.32
C ILE A 176 -12.65 6.25 -11.59
N ALA A 177 -13.61 5.83 -12.41
CA ALA A 177 -13.98 6.51 -13.65
C ALA A 177 -14.47 7.94 -13.37
N TRP A 178 -15.37 8.11 -12.40
CA TRP A 178 -15.87 9.41 -11.94
C TRP A 178 -14.71 10.33 -11.53
N GLN A 179 -13.86 9.85 -10.62
CA GLN A 179 -12.73 10.64 -10.12
C GLN A 179 -11.74 11.00 -11.23
N SER A 180 -11.48 10.07 -12.14
CA SER A 180 -10.60 10.29 -13.28
C SER A 180 -11.14 11.35 -14.22
N LEU A 181 -12.45 11.33 -14.52
CA LEU A 181 -13.10 12.29 -15.42
C LEU A 181 -13.19 13.69 -14.78
N PHE A 182 -13.73 13.78 -13.56
CA PHE A 182 -13.97 15.05 -12.89
C PHE A 182 -12.70 15.77 -12.48
N LEU A 183 -11.64 15.03 -12.14
CA LEU A 183 -10.39 15.63 -11.65
C LEU A 183 -9.27 15.67 -12.70
N LYS A 184 -9.50 15.20 -13.94
CA LYS A 184 -8.46 15.16 -14.97
C LYS A 184 -7.79 16.52 -15.18
N SER A 185 -8.58 17.57 -15.37
CA SER A 185 -8.09 18.93 -15.60
C SER A 185 -7.42 19.53 -14.35
N TYR A 186 -7.96 19.20 -13.17
CA TYR A 186 -7.45 19.69 -11.89
C TYR A 186 -6.10 19.05 -11.50
N LEU A 187 -5.97 17.73 -11.65
CA LEU A 187 -4.80 16.96 -11.20
C LEU A 187 -3.70 16.84 -12.24
N LYS A 188 -4.04 16.89 -13.55
CA LYS A 188 -3.09 16.73 -14.66
C LYS A 188 -2.21 15.49 -14.45
N ASP A 189 -0.90 15.68 -14.33
CA ASP A 189 0.09 14.60 -14.19
C ASP A 189 0.00 13.88 -12.83
N LYS A 190 -0.58 14.51 -11.81
CA LYS A 190 -0.75 13.93 -10.46
C LYS A 190 -1.92 12.95 -10.36
N ILE A 191 -2.66 12.71 -11.45
CA ILE A 191 -3.86 11.85 -11.42
C ILE A 191 -3.54 10.44 -10.93
N TRP A 192 -2.43 9.85 -11.38
CA TRP A 192 -2.05 8.49 -10.99
C TRP A 192 -1.63 8.37 -9.53
N ASP A 193 -1.03 9.42 -8.97
CA ASP A 193 -0.67 9.49 -7.55
C ASP A 193 -1.89 9.65 -6.67
N TYR A 194 -2.82 10.49 -7.09
CA TYR A 194 -4.12 10.62 -6.44
C TYR A 194 -4.90 9.31 -6.47
N LEU A 195 -5.06 8.68 -7.65
CA LEU A 195 -5.80 7.43 -7.79
C LEU A 195 -5.18 6.31 -6.93
N GLY A 196 -3.85 6.19 -6.91
CA GLY A 196 -3.19 5.22 -6.05
C GLY A 196 -3.41 5.47 -4.54
N ASN A 197 -3.37 6.74 -4.11
CA ASN A 197 -3.70 7.11 -2.73
C ASN A 197 -5.16 6.83 -2.40
N MET A 198 -6.10 7.16 -3.30
CA MET A 198 -7.52 6.87 -3.15
C MET A 198 -7.78 5.35 -3.04
N MET A 199 -7.11 4.54 -3.86
CA MET A 199 -7.21 3.09 -3.74
C MET A 199 -6.64 2.59 -2.41
N THR A 200 -5.60 3.22 -1.88
CA THR A 200 -5.11 2.86 -0.55
C THR A 200 -6.15 3.13 0.54
N VAL A 201 -6.90 4.23 0.45
CA VAL A 201 -8.05 4.49 1.35
C VAL A 201 -9.08 3.36 1.26
N SER A 202 -9.44 2.96 0.03
CA SER A 202 -10.34 1.81 -0.18
C SER A 202 -9.79 0.52 0.43
N LEU A 203 -8.49 0.25 0.26
CA LEU A 203 -7.84 -0.93 0.84
C LEU A 203 -7.89 -0.91 2.37
N ILE A 204 -7.65 0.23 3.00
CA ILE A 204 -7.76 0.38 4.47
C ILE A 204 -9.18 0.07 4.92
N GLY A 205 -10.19 0.64 4.26
CA GLY A 205 -11.59 0.33 4.55
C GLY A 205 -11.91 -1.16 4.43
N THR A 206 -11.49 -1.77 3.32
CA THR A 206 -11.66 -3.20 3.06
C THR A 206 -11.02 -4.07 4.14
N LEU A 207 -9.78 -3.78 4.55
CA LEU A 207 -9.10 -4.52 5.62
C LEU A 207 -9.79 -4.36 6.97
N LEU A 208 -10.32 -3.17 7.27
CA LEU A 208 -11.08 -2.92 8.49
C LEU A 208 -12.42 -3.66 8.53
N LEU A 209 -13.03 -4.01 7.38
CA LEU A 209 -14.28 -4.78 7.37
C LEU A 209 -14.08 -6.27 7.68
N ILE A 210 -12.88 -6.83 7.46
CA ILE A 210 -12.61 -8.27 7.59
C ILE A 210 -12.91 -8.81 9.00
N PRO A 211 -12.46 -8.19 10.10
CA PRO A 211 -12.76 -8.70 11.44
C PRO A 211 -14.26 -8.80 11.73
N ALA A 212 -15.06 -7.87 11.23
CA ALA A 212 -16.51 -7.90 11.42
C ALA A 212 -17.18 -9.07 10.66
N LEU A 213 -16.65 -9.49 9.51
CA LEU A 213 -17.16 -10.66 8.79
C LEU A 213 -17.04 -11.97 9.59
N MET A 214 -16.10 -12.04 10.54
CA MET A 214 -15.86 -13.20 11.39
C MET A 214 -16.77 -13.26 12.64
N THR A 215 -17.73 -12.34 12.75
CA THR A 215 -18.63 -12.21 13.90
C THR A 215 -20.08 -12.42 13.47
N ASP A 216 -20.97 -12.67 14.44
CA ASP A 216 -22.41 -12.86 14.22
C ASP A 216 -23.21 -11.99 15.21
N PHE A 217 -23.00 -10.67 15.13
CA PHE A 217 -23.76 -9.68 15.90
C PHE A 217 -25.07 -9.28 15.23
N HIS A 218 -25.88 -8.47 15.93
CA HIS A 218 -27.13 -7.92 15.40
C HIS A 218 -26.87 -6.95 14.23
N PRO A 219 -27.72 -6.88 13.19
CA PRO A 219 -27.54 -6.02 12.01
C PRO A 219 -27.18 -4.55 12.30
N VAL A 220 -27.79 -3.98 13.34
CA VAL A 220 -27.49 -2.60 13.80
C VAL A 220 -26.01 -2.40 14.15
N PHE A 221 -25.35 -3.42 14.71
CA PHE A 221 -23.91 -3.36 14.96
C PHE A 221 -23.12 -3.17 13.66
N TYR A 222 -23.43 -3.93 12.61
CA TYR A 222 -22.72 -3.82 11.33
C TYR A 222 -22.97 -2.49 10.64
N LEU A 223 -24.16 -1.91 10.78
CA LEU A 223 -24.45 -0.57 10.29
C LEU A 223 -23.57 0.49 10.98
N ILE A 224 -23.50 0.45 12.32
CA ILE A 224 -22.65 1.37 13.10
C ILE A 224 -21.17 1.15 12.76
N TYR A 225 -20.75 -0.13 12.67
CA TYR A 225 -19.38 -0.50 12.32
C TYR A 225 -18.98 0.00 10.94
N PHE A 226 -19.84 -0.19 9.94
CA PHE A 226 -19.64 0.32 8.59
C PHE A 226 -19.51 1.84 8.58
N GLY A 227 -20.38 2.54 9.32
CA GLY A 227 -20.28 4.00 9.50
C GLY A 227 -18.94 4.45 10.09
N ALA A 228 -18.43 3.73 11.11
CA ALA A 228 -17.12 3.99 11.69
C ALA A 228 -15.98 3.78 10.67
N VAL A 229 -16.04 2.70 9.88
CA VAL A 229 -15.07 2.45 8.81
C VAL A 229 -15.10 3.56 7.75
N VAL A 230 -16.30 3.98 7.33
CA VAL A 230 -16.47 5.11 6.39
C VAL A 230 -15.88 6.40 6.95
N LEU A 231 -16.06 6.68 8.24
CA LEU A 231 -15.46 7.84 8.90
C LEU A 231 -13.92 7.78 8.87
N VAL A 232 -13.34 6.63 9.20
CA VAL A 232 -11.88 6.42 9.12
C VAL A 232 -11.37 6.64 7.69
N MET A 233 -12.07 6.08 6.69
CA MET A 233 -11.73 6.28 5.28
C MET A 233 -11.80 7.75 4.88
N PHE A 234 -12.83 8.48 5.32
CA PHE A 234 -12.98 9.91 5.03
C PHE A 234 -11.84 10.75 5.63
N LEU A 235 -11.52 10.52 6.91
CA LEU A 235 -10.42 11.22 7.58
C LEU A 235 -9.06 10.91 6.92
N GLU A 236 -8.85 9.66 6.50
CA GLU A 236 -7.64 9.25 5.80
C GLU A 236 -7.55 9.84 4.39
N HIS A 237 -8.67 9.93 3.66
CA HIS A 237 -8.72 10.60 2.36
C HIS A 237 -8.37 12.09 2.48
N LEU A 238 -8.92 12.79 3.48
CA LEU A 238 -8.55 14.17 3.79
C LEU A 238 -7.06 14.31 4.11
N ARG A 239 -6.52 13.44 4.97
CA ARG A 239 -5.10 13.44 5.33
C ARG A 239 -4.21 13.28 4.09
N ARG A 240 -4.54 12.34 3.21
CA ARG A 240 -3.80 12.07 1.97
C ARG A 240 -3.90 13.21 0.97
N CYS A 241 -5.08 13.82 0.81
CA CYS A 241 -5.23 15.00 -0.04
C CYS A 241 -4.36 16.16 0.47
N ARG A 242 -4.28 16.39 1.78
CA ARG A 242 -3.36 17.40 2.36
C ARG A 242 -1.90 17.09 2.09
N ILE A 243 -1.48 15.82 2.21
CA ILE A 243 -0.10 15.40 1.90
C ILE A 243 0.23 15.65 0.42
N LEU A 244 -0.72 15.37 -0.48
CA LEU A 244 -0.58 15.65 -1.92
C LEU A 244 -0.73 17.15 -2.28
N LYS A 245 -0.92 18.02 -1.29
CA LYS A 245 -1.17 19.46 -1.45
C LYS A 245 -2.39 19.76 -2.33
N LEU A 246 -3.45 18.95 -2.19
CA LEU A 246 -4.74 19.12 -2.87
C LEU A 246 -5.73 19.83 -1.94
N ASN A 247 -6.67 20.58 -2.52
CA ASN A 247 -7.78 21.17 -1.77
C ASN A 247 -8.88 20.12 -1.50
N LEU A 248 -10.05 20.54 -1.04
CA LEU A 248 -11.17 19.64 -0.71
C LEU A 248 -11.93 19.10 -1.93
N LEU A 249 -11.66 19.58 -3.15
CA LEU A 249 -12.38 19.19 -4.36
C LEU A 249 -12.40 17.67 -4.60
N PRO A 250 -11.27 16.93 -4.48
CA PRO A 250 -11.29 15.49 -4.68
C PRO A 250 -12.17 14.76 -3.67
N THR A 251 -12.16 15.20 -2.42
CA THR A 251 -12.97 14.62 -1.34
C THR A 251 -14.46 14.90 -1.54
N ILE A 252 -14.84 16.14 -1.92
CA ILE A 252 -16.23 16.49 -2.24
C ILE A 252 -16.74 15.63 -3.40
N SER A 253 -15.95 15.53 -4.47
CA SER A 253 -16.29 14.68 -5.62
C SER A 253 -16.40 13.20 -5.24
N TRP A 254 -15.59 12.74 -4.28
CA TRP A 254 -15.61 11.35 -3.81
C TRP A 254 -16.88 11.04 -3.03
N ILE A 255 -17.24 11.91 -2.09
CA ILE A 255 -18.49 11.80 -1.34
C ILE A 255 -19.70 11.87 -2.27
N LEU A 256 -19.71 12.82 -3.21
CA LEU A 256 -20.82 13.00 -4.14
C LEU A 256 -21.10 11.72 -4.93
N PHE A 257 -20.06 11.07 -5.48
CA PHE A 257 -20.23 9.78 -6.15
C PHE A 257 -20.80 8.72 -5.20
N ARG A 258 -20.31 8.63 -3.96
CA ARG A 258 -20.79 7.63 -2.98
C ARG A 258 -22.26 7.84 -2.61
N ILE A 259 -22.69 9.08 -2.45
CA ILE A 259 -24.10 9.41 -2.18
C ILE A 259 -24.96 9.03 -3.39
N ILE A 260 -24.55 9.38 -4.61
CA ILE A 260 -25.27 9.02 -5.84
C ILE A 260 -25.36 7.50 -6.00
N ALA A 261 -24.25 6.78 -5.84
CA ALA A 261 -24.22 5.33 -5.95
C ALA A 261 -25.13 4.67 -4.90
N LEU A 262 -25.12 5.15 -3.65
CA LEU A 262 -25.99 4.65 -2.60
C LEU A 262 -27.47 4.91 -2.93
N MET A 263 -27.83 6.11 -3.39
CA MET A 263 -29.20 6.42 -3.82
C MET A 263 -29.66 5.48 -4.95
N ILE A 264 -28.81 5.22 -5.95
CA ILE A 264 -29.13 4.28 -7.03
C ILE A 264 -29.35 2.87 -6.49
N ILE A 265 -28.48 2.38 -5.59
CA ILE A 265 -28.63 1.06 -4.97
C ILE A 265 -29.95 0.97 -4.20
N ILE A 266 -30.29 1.98 -3.41
CA ILE A 266 -31.55 2.02 -2.66
C ILE A 266 -32.74 2.02 -3.61
N LEU A 267 -32.76 2.89 -4.62
CA LEU A 267 -33.87 2.99 -5.59
C LEU A 267 -34.07 1.71 -6.43
N THR A 268 -33.00 0.94 -6.66
CA THR A 268 -33.07 -0.30 -7.44
C THR A 268 -33.38 -1.53 -6.61
N ASN A 269 -33.18 -1.49 -5.29
CA ASN A 269 -33.45 -2.63 -4.39
C ASN A 269 -34.74 -2.46 -3.57
N ILE A 270 -35.24 -1.24 -3.37
CA ILE A 270 -36.59 -1.04 -2.85
C ILE A 270 -37.57 -1.35 -3.97
N LYS A 271 -38.08 -2.58 -3.99
CA LYS A 271 -39.37 -2.86 -4.63
C LYS A 271 -40.44 -2.14 -3.80
N ILE A 272 -41.07 -1.12 -4.38
CA ILE A 272 -42.36 -0.60 -3.90
C ILE A 272 -43.42 -1.68 -4.13
#